data_AF-A0A3D1CL75-F1
#
_entry.id   AF-A0A3D1CL75-F1
#
_cell.length_a   1.000
_cell.length_b   1.000
_cell.length_c   1.000
_cell.angle_alpha   90.00
_cell.angle_beta   90.00
_cell.angle_gamma   90.00
#
_symmetry.space_group_name_H-M   'P 1'
#
loop_
_entity.id
_entity.type
_entity.pdbx_description
1 polymer ?
#
loop_
_entity_poly.entity_id
_entity_poly.type
_entity_poly.pdbx_seq_one_letter_code
_entity_poly.pdbx_strand_id
1 'polypeptide(L)' 'GNYGYNAASGEYGDMIEMGILDPTKVTRTALQNAGSVAGLMLTTEAMIAEIPKEEAPAMPDMGGMGGMM' A
#
# COMPACT_ATOMS: atom_id res chain seq x y z
N GLY A 1 6.19 -26.19 11.17
CA GLY A 1 5.40 -26.73 12.29
C GLY A 1 4.03 -26.13 12.22
N ASN A 2 2.99 -26.89 12.56
CA ASN A 2 1.59 -26.48 12.39
C ASN A 2 0.96 -25.98 13.69
N TYR A 3 1.69 -26.01 14.80
CA TYR A 3 1.21 -25.48 16.08
C TYR A 3 1.22 -23.95 16.05
N GLY A 4 0.10 -23.33 16.38
CA GLY A 4 -0.07 -21.88 16.36
C GLY A 4 -1.22 -21.39 17.23
N TYR A 5 -1.48 -20.08 17.17
CA TYR A 5 -2.52 -19.41 17.92
C TYR A 5 -3.72 -19.12 17.03
N ASN A 6 -4.90 -19.58 17.45
CA ASN A 6 -6.15 -19.24 16.80
C ASN A 6 -6.67 -17.90 17.33
N ALA A 7 -6.58 -16.85 16.53
CA ALA A 7 -7.02 -15.51 16.92
C ALA A 7 -8.55 -15.36 17.12
N ALA A 8 -9.36 -16.28 16.57
CA ALA A 8 -10.81 -16.25 16.72
C ALA A 8 -11.27 -16.84 18.07
N SER A 9 -10.60 -17.89 18.56
CA SER A 9 -10.94 -18.54 19.84
C SER A 9 -10.01 -18.18 21.00
N GLY A 10 -8.80 -17.69 20.72
CA GLY A 10 -7.79 -17.40 21.72
C GLY A 10 -6.97 -18.62 22.19
N GLU A 11 -7.09 -19.76 21.49
CA GLU A 11 -6.49 -21.03 21.90
C GLU A 11 -5.25 -21.38 21.06
N TYR A 12 -4.33 -22.14 21.65
CA TYR A 12 -3.17 -22.68 20.94
C TYR A 12 -3.38 -24.16 20.60
N GLY A 13 -2.98 -24.57 19.39
CA GLY A 13 -3.10 -25.97 18.95
C GLY A 13 -2.62 -26.17 17.52
N ASP A 14 -2.94 -27.34 16.95
CA ASP A 14 -2.64 -27.63 15.55
C ASP A 14 -3.56 -26.83 14.62
N MET A 15 -2.97 -25.91 13.85
CA MET A 15 -3.72 -25.02 12.98
C MET A 15 -4.35 -25.74 11.77
N ILE A 16 -3.82 -26.89 11.34
CA ILE A 16 -4.42 -27.68 10.27
C ILE A 16 -5.71 -28.33 10.77
N GLU A 17 -5.69 -28.95 11.95
CA GLU A 17 -6.89 -29.54 12.56
C GLU A 17 -7.96 -28.49 12.84
N MET A 18 -7.56 -27.27 13.22
CA MET A 18 -8.46 -26.12 13.40
C MET A 18 -8.99 -25.53 12.09
N GLY A 19 -8.53 -26.00 10.92
CA GLY A 19 -8.95 -25.50 9.61
C GLY A 19 -8.37 -24.14 9.23
N ILE A 20 -7.31 -23.68 9.91
CA ILE A 20 -6.60 -22.43 9.65
C ILE A 20 -5.40 -22.74 8.75
N LEU A 21 -5.61 -22.64 7.44
CA LEU A 21 -4.63 -23.04 6.44
C LEU A 21 -4.39 -21.94 5.42
N ASP A 22 -3.11 -21.64 5.18
CA ASP A 22 -2.67 -20.75 4.11
C ASP A 22 -2.01 -21.56 2.98
N PRO A 23 -2.37 -21.33 1.71
CA PRO A 23 -1.70 -21.99 0.60
C PRO A 23 -0.21 -21.64 0.55
N THR A 24 0.64 -22.63 0.29
CA THR A 24 2.11 -22.46 0.24
C THR A 24 2.54 -21.30 -0.66
N LYS A 25 1.86 -21.10 -1.80
CA LYS A 25 2.16 -19.99 -2.72
C LYS A 25 1.90 -18.63 -2.08
N VAL A 26 0.84 -18.48 -1.27
CA VAL A 26 0.48 -17.21 -0.62
C VAL A 26 1.58 -16.80 0.35
N THR A 27 1.92 -17.66 1.32
CA THR A 27 2.94 -17.35 2.32
C THR A 27 4.32 -17.13 1.69
N ARG A 28 4.70 -17.96 0.71
CA ARG A 28 5.98 -17.81 -0.01
C ARG A 28 6.04 -16.47 -0.75
N THR A 29 5.04 -16.18 -1.57
CA THR A 29 5.04 -14.96 -2.38
C THR A 29 4.99 -13.71 -1.50
N ALA A 30 4.22 -13.73 -0.42
CA ALA A 30 4.18 -12.63 0.54
C ALA A 30 5.58 -12.33 1.11
N LEU A 31 6.28 -13.35 1.61
CA LEU A 31 7.63 -13.18 2.17
C LEU A 31 8.64 -12.71 1.11
N GLN A 32 8.61 -13.29 -0.09
CA GLN A 32 9.53 -12.92 -1.18
C GLN A 32 9.31 -11.48 -1.64
N ASN A 33 8.06 -11.05 -1.81
CA ASN A 33 7.74 -9.69 -2.22
C ASN A 33 8.12 -8.68 -1.12
N ALA A 34 7.85 -8.99 0.14
CA ALA A 34 8.25 -8.17 1.27
C ALA A 34 9.78 -8.01 1.32
N GLY A 35 10.53 -9.12 1.20
CA GLY A 35 11.99 -9.09 1.13
C GLY A 35 12.51 -8.27 -0.05
N SER A 36 11.87 -8.38 -1.22
CA SER A 36 12.25 -7.60 -2.41
C SER A 36 12.09 -6.09 -2.20
N VAL A 37 10.94 -5.65 -1.66
CA VAL A 37 10.70 -4.22 -1.40
C VAL A 37 11.61 -3.71 -0.28
N ALA A 38 11.77 -4.48 0.80
CA ALA A 38 12.69 -4.12 1.87
C ALA A 38 14.14 -3.99 1.36
N GLY A 39 14.59 -4.91 0.50
CA GLY A 39 15.88 -4.83 -0.16
C GLY A 39 16.06 -3.55 -0.97
N LEU A 40 15.07 -3.23 -1.82
CA LEU A 40 15.06 -1.97 -2.59
C LEU A 40 15.19 -0.75 -1.67
N MET A 41 14.36 -0.67 -0.62
CA MET A 41 14.34 0.47 0.29
C MET A 41 15.65 0.63 1.05
N LEU A 42 16.26 -0.47 1.52
CA LEU A 42 17.53 -0.44 2.26
C LEU A 42 18.71 0.01 1.41
N THR A 43 18.69 -0.25 0.10
CA THR A 43 19.77 0.14 -0.82
C THR A 43 19.51 1.47 -1.55
N THR A 44 18.37 2.12 -1.28
CA THR A 44 18.01 3.39 -1.91
C THR A 44 18.58 4.55 -1.09
N GLU A 45 19.65 5.17 -1.57
CA GLU A 45 20.33 6.27 -0.88
C GLU A 45 19.63 7.63 -1.03
N ALA A 46 18.79 7.80 -2.07
CA ALA A 46 18.09 9.05 -2.33
C ALA A 46 16.72 8.81 -2.99
N MET A 47 15.74 9.62 -2.60
CA MET A 47 14.42 9.69 -3.22
C MET A 47 14.14 11.14 -3.59
N ILE A 48 13.78 11.39 -4.85
CA ILE A 48 13.46 12.73 -5.36
C ILE A 48 11.95 12.79 -5.59
N ALA A 49 11.30 13.81 -5.06
CA ALA A 49 9.88 14.08 -5.25
C ALA A 49 9.68 15.50 -5.78
N GLU A 50 8.64 15.69 -6.60
CA GLU A 50 8.20 17.02 -7.01
C GLU A 50 7.44 17.71 -5.88
N ILE A 51 7.65 19.02 -5.73
CA ILE A 51 6.89 19.85 -4.78
C ILE A 51 5.42 19.90 -5.27
N PRO A 52 4.42 19.86 -4.36
CA PRO A 52 3.03 20.08 -4.73
C PRO A 52 2.89 21.36 -5.55
N LYS A 53 2.22 21.25 -6.71
CA LYS A 53 1.93 22.43 -7.54
C LYS A 53 0.84 23.24 -6.85
N GLU A 54 1.06 24.53 -6.68
CA GLU A 54 -0.04 25.45 -6.37
C GLU A 54 -0.98 25.46 -7.60
N GLU A 55 -2.26 25.18 -7.38
CA GLU A 55 -3.25 25.43 -8.43
C GLU A 55 -3.24 26.93 -8.74
N ALA A 56 -2.87 27.28 -9.97
CA ALA A 56 -2.97 28.66 -10.42
C ALA A 56 -4.43 29.10 -10.23
N PRO A 57 -4.69 30.28 -9.64
CA PRO A 57 -6.05 30.76 -9.48
C PRO A 57 -6.73 30.71 -10.84
N ALA A 58 -7.90 30.05 -10.89
CA ALA A 58 -8.71 30.02 -12.10
C ALA A 58 -8.86 31.45 -12.60
N MET A 59 -8.24 31.73 -13.76
CA MET A 59 -8.32 33.04 -14.39
C MET A 59 -9.82 33.35 -14.52
N PRO A 60 -10.31 34.48 -13.96
CA PRO A 60 -11.69 34.87 -14.12
C PRO A 60 -12.02 34.87 -15.61
N ASP A 61 -13.12 34.20 -15.97
CA ASP A 61 -13.63 34.22 -17.32
C ASP A 61 -13.82 35.68 -17.75
N MET A 62 -12.98 36.15 -18.68
CA MET A 62 -13.03 37.51 -19.24
C MET A 62 -14.22 37.65 -20.21
N GLY A 63 -15.33 36.94 -19.95
CA GLY A 63 -16.59 36.99 -20.67
C GLY A 63 -17.51 38.09 -20.14
N GLY A 64 -17.06 39.35 -20.17
CA GLY A 64 -17.87 40.46 -19.64
C GLY A 64 -17.59 41.87 -20.15
N MET A 65 -16.64 42.07 -21.06
CA MET A 65 -16.30 43.41 -21.56
C MET A 65 -16.60 43.54 -23.06
N GLY A 66 -17.89 43.72 -23.38
CA GLY A 66 -18.32 43.95 -24.77
C GLY A 66 -19.77 44.37 -24.95
N GLY A 67 -20.39 44.92 -23.91
CA GLY A 67 -21.71 45.54 -23.98
C GLY A 67 -21.60 47.06 -23.89
N MET A 68 -20.98 47.71 -24.87
CA MET A 68 -21.21 49.12 -25.28
C MET A 68 -20.25 49.51 -26.41
N MET A 69 -20.84 49.86 -27.56
CA MET A 69 -20.27 50.35 -28.83
C MET A 69 -19.77 49.30 -29.81
#